data_AF-A0A9D2AF26-F1
#
_entry.id   AF-A0A9D2AF26-F1
#
_cell.length_a   1.000
_cell.length_b   1.000
_cell.length_c   1.000
_cell.angle_alpha   90.00
_cell.angle_beta   90.00
_cell.angle_gamma   90.00
#
_symmetry.space_group_name_H-M   'P 1'
#
loop_
_entity.id
_entity.type
_entity.pdbx_description
1 polymer ?
#
loop_
_entity_poly.entity_id
_entity_poly.type
_entity_poly.pdbx_seq_one_letter_code
_entity_poly.pdbx_strand_id
1 'polypeptide(L)'
;MSKKILPGLLVALSFVVAAVLFLMSELEPENFGWFNLSWAGVIFAGISGIALLFGALAQNSVALKKLQLLLSGILLVVAAILVISALALPKNLVLPILLVVVSVLLVLGILFTGGKKWDTGDNQKMGYKNYYQRKAEEEKKKDKEDE
;
A
#
# COMPACT_ATOMS: atom_id res chain seq x y z
N MET A 1 16.35 -7.45 12.86
CA MET A 1 15.58 -7.62 11.61
C MET A 1 15.66 -6.34 10.79
N SER A 2 15.88 -6.41 9.48
CA SER A 2 15.80 -5.21 8.65
C SER A 2 14.36 -4.68 8.68
N LYS A 3 14.18 -3.35 8.86
CA LYS A 3 12.85 -2.70 8.95
C LYS A 3 11.96 -2.98 7.72
N LYS A 4 12.53 -3.51 6.65
CA LYS A 4 11.87 -3.87 5.38
C LYS A 4 11.14 -5.22 5.43
N ILE A 5 11.51 -6.13 6.35
CA ILE A 5 10.91 -7.47 6.44
C ILE A 5 9.58 -7.44 7.21
N LEU A 6 9.42 -6.49 8.15
CA LEU A 6 8.29 -6.45 9.06
C LEU A 6 6.92 -6.35 8.36
N PRO A 7 6.72 -5.51 7.32
CA PRO A 7 5.43 -5.44 6.62
C PRO A 7 5.07 -6.77 5.94
N GLY A 8 6.04 -7.40 5.27
CA GLY A 8 5.82 -8.69 4.60
C GLY A 8 5.53 -9.82 5.59
N LEU A 9 6.21 -9.81 6.74
CA LEU A 9 5.96 -10.77 7.82
C LEU A 9 4.54 -10.62 8.40
N LEU A 10 4.08 -9.38 8.62
CA LEU A 10 2.72 -9.12 9.11
C LEU A 10 1.65 -9.60 8.12
N VAL A 11 1.85 -9.36 6.82
CA VAL A 11 0.96 -9.87 5.77
C VAL A 11 0.89 -11.40 5.81
N ALA A 12 2.04 -12.07 5.83
CA ALA A 12 2.11 -13.53 5.87
C ALA A 12 1.44 -14.11 7.13
N LEU A 13 1.73 -13.55 8.31
CA LEU A 13 1.11 -13.97 9.56
C LEU A 13 -0.40 -13.72 9.57
N SER A 14 -0.86 -12.60 9.01
CA SER A 14 -2.29 -12.30 8.93
C SER A 14 -3.06 -13.35 8.12
N PHE A 15 -2.45 -13.84 7.04
CA PHE A 15 -3.02 -14.91 6.22
C PHE A 15 -3.10 -16.22 6.99
N VAL A 16 -2.02 -16.60 7.68
CA VAL A 16 -1.99 -17.83 8.49
C VAL A 16 -3.03 -17.77 9.60
N VAL A 17 -3.12 -16.65 10.33
CA VAL A 17 -4.13 -16.47 11.39
C VAL A 17 -5.55 -16.56 10.84
N ALA A 18 -5.84 -15.87 9.73
CA ALA A 18 -7.16 -15.93 9.10
C ALA A 18 -7.52 -17.35 8.63
N ALA A 19 -6.57 -18.08 8.04
CA ALA A 19 -6.77 -19.44 7.58
C ALA A 19 -7.01 -20.43 8.73
N VAL A 20 -6.22 -20.32 9.82
CA VAL A 20 -6.39 -21.17 11.01
C VAL A 20 -7.74 -20.91 11.67
N LEU A 21 -8.13 -19.65 11.86
CA LEU A 21 -9.43 -19.32 12.46
C LEU A 21 -10.60 -19.76 11.58
N PHE A 22 -10.47 -19.65 10.26
CA PHE A 22 -11.49 -20.14 9.33
C PHE A 22 -11.61 -21.67 9.37
N LEU A 23 -10.49 -22.38 9.49
CA LEU A 23 -10.52 -23.83 9.64
C LEU A 23 -11.13 -24.24 11.00
N MET A 24 -10.82 -23.50 12.07
CA MET A 24 -11.45 -23.69 13.38
C MET A 24 -12.95 -23.42 13.36
N SER A 25 -13.44 -22.44 12.58
CA SER A 25 -14.89 -22.18 12.47
C SER A 25 -15.65 -23.34 11.83
N GLU A 26 -15.01 -24.09 10.92
CA GLU A 26 -15.62 -25.27 10.29
C GLU A 26 -15.51 -26.53 11.16
N LEU A 27 -14.41 -26.69 11.91
CA LEU A 27 -14.19 -27.88 12.75
C LEU A 27 -14.89 -27.80 14.11
N GLU A 28 -14.95 -26.62 14.72
CA GLU A 28 -15.54 -26.38 16.04
C GLU A 28 -16.54 -25.22 15.99
N PRO A 29 -17.69 -25.40 15.32
CA PRO A 29 -18.68 -24.33 15.15
C PRO A 29 -19.27 -23.84 16.48
N GLU A 30 -19.27 -24.65 17.54
CA GLU A 30 -19.74 -24.23 18.86
C GLU A 30 -18.88 -23.12 19.48
N ASN A 31 -17.56 -23.16 19.23
CA ASN A 31 -16.60 -22.19 19.77
C ASN A 31 -16.28 -21.05 18.79
N PHE A 32 -16.26 -21.37 17.49
CA PHE A 32 -15.75 -20.47 16.44
C PHE A 32 -16.79 -20.12 15.35
N GLY A 33 -18.05 -20.52 15.48
CA GLY A 33 -19.09 -20.26 14.47
C GLY A 33 -19.42 -18.78 14.21
N TRP A 34 -18.96 -17.87 15.07
CA TRP A 34 -19.03 -16.43 14.83
C TRP A 34 -18.06 -15.95 13.74
N PHE A 35 -16.99 -16.71 13.49
CA PHE A 35 -15.98 -16.41 12.50
C PHE A 35 -16.42 -16.96 11.13
N ASN A 36 -16.37 -16.11 10.11
CA ASN A 36 -16.80 -16.46 8.76
C ASN A 36 -15.83 -15.86 7.73
N LEU A 37 -16.07 -16.12 6.45
CA LEU A 37 -15.20 -15.64 5.37
C LEU A 37 -15.05 -14.12 5.34
N SER A 38 -16.07 -13.36 5.75
CA SER A 38 -15.97 -11.90 5.86
C SER A 38 -14.95 -11.52 6.92
N TRP A 39 -14.99 -12.14 8.11
CA TRP A 39 -14.01 -11.91 9.17
C TRP A 39 -12.58 -12.32 8.77
N ALA A 40 -12.42 -13.45 8.08
CA ALA A 40 -11.13 -13.87 7.53
C ALA A 40 -10.56 -12.80 6.56
N GLY A 41 -11.41 -12.30 5.67
CA GLY A 41 -11.03 -11.23 4.75
C GLY A 41 -10.74 -9.90 5.46
N VAL A 42 -11.48 -9.55 6.53
CA VAL A 42 -11.20 -8.35 7.35
C VAL A 42 -9.80 -8.44 7.97
N ILE A 43 -9.45 -9.60 8.55
CA ILE A 43 -8.12 -9.80 9.15
C ILE A 43 -7.04 -9.63 8.08
N PHE A 44 -7.16 -10.34 6.96
CA PHE A 44 -6.15 -10.30 5.92
C PHE A 44 -6.03 -8.90 5.28
N ALA A 45 -7.14 -8.32 4.82
CA ALA A 45 -7.14 -7.03 4.14
C ALA A 45 -6.81 -5.88 5.12
N GLY A 46 -7.33 -5.92 6.34
CA GLY A 46 -7.07 -4.90 7.37
C GLY A 46 -5.61 -4.88 7.79
N ILE A 47 -5.06 -6.03 8.20
CA ILE A 47 -3.66 -6.10 8.64
C ILE A 47 -2.71 -5.82 7.48
N SER A 48 -2.97 -6.36 6.29
CA SER A 48 -2.14 -6.10 5.12
C SER A 48 -2.19 -4.63 4.69
N GLY A 49 -3.38 -4.02 4.75
CA GLY A 49 -3.56 -2.59 4.48
C GLY A 49 -2.76 -1.72 5.44
N ILE A 50 -2.82 -2.00 6.74
CA ILE A 50 -2.04 -1.30 7.77
C ILE A 50 -0.53 -1.56 7.59
N ALA A 51 -0.12 -2.79 7.33
CA ALA A 51 1.27 -3.15 7.13
C ALA A 51 1.88 -2.41 5.94
N LEU A 52 1.17 -2.31 4.82
CA LEU A 52 1.58 -1.55 3.65
C LEU A 52 1.59 -0.04 3.90
N LEU A 53 0.65 0.48 4.71
CA LEU A 53 0.63 1.89 5.12
C LEU A 53 1.93 2.26 5.85
N PHE A 54 2.30 1.49 6.87
CA PHE A 54 3.57 1.70 7.59
C PHE A 54 4.78 1.36 6.73
N GLY A 55 4.67 0.37 5.85
CA GLY A 55 5.69 0.04 4.85
C GLY A 55 6.04 1.24 3.98
N ALA A 56 5.04 2.04 3.59
CA ALA A 56 5.21 3.23 2.77
C ALA A 56 6.08 4.29 3.45
N LEU A 57 6.02 4.42 4.78
CA LEU A 57 6.87 5.34 5.54
C LEU A 57 8.35 4.97 5.47
N ALA A 58 8.67 3.67 5.33
CA ALA A 58 10.03 3.17 5.26
C ALA A 58 10.64 3.22 3.84
N GLN A 59 9.87 3.65 2.82
CA GLN A 59 10.34 3.73 1.44
C GLN A 59 11.02 5.07 1.14
N ASN A 60 12.21 4.99 0.55
CA ASN A 60 12.94 6.15 0.02
C ASN A 60 12.44 6.57 -1.37
N SER A 61 11.95 5.61 -2.17
CA SER A 61 11.41 5.90 -3.51
C SER A 61 9.98 6.43 -3.41
N VAL A 62 9.74 7.60 -3.99
CA VAL A 62 8.39 8.20 -4.07
C VAL A 62 7.43 7.30 -4.85
N ALA A 63 7.91 6.63 -5.91
CA ALA A 63 7.09 5.72 -6.72
C ALA A 63 6.62 4.52 -5.88
N LEU A 64 7.54 3.86 -5.16
CA LEU A 64 7.20 2.73 -4.29
C LEU A 64 6.30 3.15 -3.13
N LYS A 65 6.52 4.35 -2.56
CA LYS A 65 5.66 4.92 -1.52
C LYS A 65 4.23 5.11 -2.02
N LYS A 66 4.04 5.71 -3.20
CA LYS A 66 2.71 5.88 -3.81
C LYS A 66 2.01 4.55 -4.09
N LEU A 67 2.75 3.57 -4.61
CA LEU A 67 2.21 2.24 -4.87
C LEU A 67 1.75 1.55 -3.59
N GLN A 68 2.55 1.58 -2.52
CA GLN A 68 2.19 1.00 -1.23
C GLN A 68 1.00 1.71 -0.58
N LEU A 69 0.92 3.04 -0.68
CA LEU A 69 -0.25 3.81 -0.23
C LEU A 69 -1.52 3.46 -0.99
N LEU A 70 -1.43 3.29 -2.31
CA LEU A 70 -2.56 2.91 -3.14
C LEU A 70 -3.05 1.50 -2.77
N LEU A 71 -2.14 0.53 -2.70
CA LEU A 71 -2.46 -0.85 -2.31
C LEU A 71 -3.05 -0.90 -0.89
N SER A 72 -2.45 -0.15 0.05
CA SER A 72 -2.96 0.01 1.41
C SER A 72 -4.39 0.54 1.42
N GLY A 73 -4.65 1.60 0.66
CA GLY A 73 -5.97 2.21 0.58
C GLY A 73 -7.04 1.28 0.03
N ILE A 74 -6.73 0.55 -1.06
CA ILE A 74 -7.64 -0.46 -1.62
C ILE A 74 -7.97 -1.53 -0.58
N LEU A 75 -6.95 -2.09 0.09
CA LEU A 75 -7.14 -3.14 1.09
C LEU A 75 -7.95 -2.65 2.29
N LEU A 76 -7.75 -1.42 2.74
CA LEU A 76 -8.51 -0.85 3.87
C LEU A 76 -9.97 -0.54 3.49
N VAL A 77 -10.23 -0.13 2.26
CA VAL A 77 -11.61 0.00 1.74
C VAL A 77 -12.28 -1.37 1.66
N VAL A 78 -11.58 -2.39 1.15
CA VAL A 78 -12.10 -3.78 1.13
C VAL A 78 -12.38 -4.27 2.56
N ALA A 79 -11.47 -4.03 3.51
CA ALA A 79 -11.67 -4.39 4.91
C ALA A 79 -12.91 -3.71 5.50
N ALA A 80 -13.14 -2.42 5.21
CA ALA A 80 -14.33 -1.71 5.65
C ALA A 80 -15.62 -2.31 5.08
N ILE A 81 -15.64 -2.66 3.79
CA ILE A 81 -16.78 -3.34 3.15
C ILE A 81 -17.05 -4.70 3.81
N LEU A 82 -16.00 -5.46 4.11
CA LEU A 82 -16.13 -6.76 4.76
C LEU A 82 -16.61 -6.64 6.21
N VAL A 83 -16.20 -5.61 6.96
CA VAL A 83 -16.75 -5.32 8.29
C VAL A 83 -18.23 -4.98 8.22
N ILE A 84 -18.63 -4.13 7.27
CA ILE A 84 -20.04 -3.79 7.01
C ILE A 84 -20.86 -5.05 6.74
N SER A 85 -20.33 -5.95 5.91
CA SER A 85 -20.94 -7.25 5.60
C SER A 85 -21.02 -8.15 6.83
N ALA A 86 -19.91 -8.33 7.55
CA ALA A 86 -19.82 -9.21 8.72
C ALA A 86 -20.75 -8.78 9.87
N LEU A 87 -20.90 -7.47 10.07
CA LEU A 87 -21.77 -6.89 11.10
C LEU A 87 -23.20 -6.63 10.61
N ALA A 88 -23.50 -6.92 9.35
CA ALA A 88 -24.81 -6.63 8.72
C ALA A 88 -25.29 -5.19 8.99
N LEU A 89 -24.39 -4.21 8.85
CA LEU A 89 -24.69 -2.81 9.17
C LEU A 89 -25.80 -2.25 8.26
N PRO A 90 -26.62 -1.31 8.77
CA PRO A 90 -27.70 -0.71 8.00
C PRO A 90 -27.15 0.11 6.82
N LYS A 91 -27.87 0.06 5.69
CA LYS A 91 -27.42 0.62 4.41
C LYS A 91 -27.08 2.11 4.45
N ASN A 92 -27.73 2.87 5.34
CA ASN A 92 -27.49 4.30 5.52
C ASN A 92 -26.11 4.61 6.13
N LEU A 93 -25.46 3.65 6.80
CA LEU A 93 -24.11 3.83 7.39
C LEU A 93 -22.98 3.46 6.43
N VAL A 94 -23.27 2.74 5.34
CA VAL A 94 -22.26 2.25 4.39
C VAL A 94 -21.47 3.40 3.77
N LEU A 95 -22.17 4.37 3.17
CA LEU A 95 -21.54 5.50 2.50
C LEU A 95 -20.76 6.40 3.48
N PRO A 96 -21.31 6.79 4.66
CA PRO A 96 -20.55 7.52 5.67
C PRO A 96 -19.24 6.84 6.09
N ILE A 97 -19.27 5.53 6.36
CA ILE A 97 -18.07 4.77 6.76
C ILE A 97 -17.02 4.80 5.65
N LEU A 98 -17.42 4.53 4.41
CA LEU A 98 -16.49 4.54 3.27
C LEU A 98 -15.90 5.93 3.02
N LEU A 99 -16.71 6.98 3.13
CA LEU A 99 -16.23 8.36 2.99
C LEU A 99 -15.18 8.70 4.04
N VAL A 100 -15.41 8.34 5.31
CA VAL A 100 -14.43 8.56 6.39
C VAL A 100 -13.12 7.84 6.09
N VAL A 101 -13.18 6.55 5.70
CA VAL A 101 -11.98 5.77 5.37
C VAL A 101 -11.22 6.40 4.20
N VAL A 102 -11.91 6.74 3.11
CA VAL A 102 -11.29 7.36 1.93
C VAL A 102 -10.70 8.74 2.27
N SER A 103 -11.39 9.57 3.05
CA SER A 103 -10.88 10.87 3.49
C SER A 103 -9.61 10.73 4.32
N VAL A 104 -9.56 9.79 5.27
CA VAL A 104 -8.34 9.52 6.05
C VAL A 104 -7.19 9.08 5.13
N LEU A 105 -7.46 8.19 4.18
CA LEU A 105 -6.45 7.72 3.22
C LEU A 105 -5.92 8.85 2.32
N LEU A 106 -6.79 9.76 1.88
CA LEU A 106 -6.40 10.93 1.10
C LEU A 106 -5.49 11.87 1.91
N VAL A 107 -5.87 12.17 3.16
CA VAL A 107 -5.06 12.99 4.06
C VAL A 107 -3.69 12.35 4.30
N LEU A 108 -3.65 11.05 4.61
CA LEU A 108 -2.41 10.31 4.78
C LEU A 108 -1.57 10.27 3.50
N GLY A 109 -2.22 10.11 2.34
CA GLY A 109 -1.56 10.15 1.04
C GLY A 109 -0.84 11.48 0.79
N ILE A 110 -1.50 12.61 1.07
CA ILE A 110 -0.91 13.95 0.97
C ILE A 110 0.25 14.09 1.96
N LEU A 111 0.06 13.70 3.22
CA LEU A 111 1.10 13.81 4.26
C LEU A 111 2.35 12.96 3.94
N PHE A 112 2.16 11.75 3.43
CA PHE A 112 3.27 10.81 3.19
C PHE A 112 4.03 11.15 1.90
N THR A 113 3.36 11.75 0.91
CA THR A 113 3.94 12.10 -0.40
C THR A 113 4.31 13.58 -0.56
N GLY A 114 3.85 14.46 0.34
CA GLY A 114 4.05 15.92 0.29
C GLY A 114 5.40 16.43 0.80
N GLY A 115 6.31 15.54 1.24
CA GLY A 115 7.67 15.90 1.66
C GLY A 115 8.51 16.49 0.51
N LYS A 116 9.25 17.57 0.80
CA LYS A 116 10.00 18.39 -0.18
C LYS A 116 10.85 17.55 -1.16
N LYS A 117 10.63 17.80 -2.45
CA LYS A 117 11.48 17.41 -3.60
C LYS A 117 12.91 18.01 -3.57
N TRP A 118 13.32 18.66 -2.48
CA TRP A 118 14.57 19.44 -2.43
C TRP A 118 15.82 18.55 -2.50
N ASP A 119 15.71 17.27 -2.12
CA ASP A 119 16.80 16.29 -2.15
C ASP A 119 16.68 15.29 -3.31
N THR A 120 15.79 15.58 -4.27
CA THR A 120 15.79 14.86 -5.55
C THR A 120 17.02 15.35 -6.30
N GLY A 121 18.13 14.62 -6.19
CA GLY A 121 19.35 14.88 -6.95
C GLY A 121 19.01 15.18 -8.40
N ASP A 122 19.68 16.17 -8.99
CA ASP A 122 19.33 16.70 -10.31
C ASP A 122 19.16 15.61 -11.39
N ASN A 123 19.91 14.52 -11.27
CA ASN A 123 19.85 13.28 -12.02
C ASN A 123 18.52 12.48 -11.96
N GLN A 124 17.59 12.85 -11.09
CA GLN A 124 16.24 12.28 -11.01
C GLN A 124 15.15 13.22 -11.56
N LYS A 125 15.51 14.40 -12.07
CA LYS A 125 14.56 15.30 -12.74
C LYS A 125 14.22 14.78 -14.13
N MET A 126 12.94 14.88 -14.52
CA MET A 126 12.54 14.61 -15.91
C MET A 126 13.31 15.55 -16.85
N GLY A 127 14.02 14.97 -17.82
CA GLY A 127 14.85 15.71 -18.78
C GLY A 127 16.35 15.77 -18.43
N TYR A 128 16.78 15.24 -17.28
CA TYR A 128 18.20 15.23 -16.94
C TYR A 128 18.96 14.16 -17.74
N LYS A 129 19.93 14.59 -18.55
CA LYS A 129 20.76 13.68 -19.33
C LYS A 129 21.88 13.11 -18.46
N ASN A 130 21.96 11.79 -18.38
CA ASN A 130 23.04 11.11 -17.67
C ASN A 130 24.39 11.38 -18.35
N TYR A 131 25.50 11.18 -17.62
CA TYR A 131 26.86 11.45 -18.13
C TYR A 131 27.11 10.82 -19.51
N TYR A 132 26.72 9.56 -19.69
CA TYR A 132 26.83 8.84 -20.97
C TYR A 132 26.00 9.47 -22.09
N GLN A 133 24.82 10.01 -21.79
CA GLN A 133 23.98 10.69 -22.77
C GLN A 133 24.57 12.04 -23.17
N ARG A 134 25.18 12.77 -22.23
CA ARG A 134 25.89 14.02 -22.51
C ARG A 134 27.14 13.77 -23.36
N LYS A 135 27.91 12.72 -23.05
CA LYS A 135 29.10 12.34 -23.82
C LYS A 135 28.77 11.91 -25.25
N ALA A 136 27.73 11.11 -25.44
CA ALA A 136 27.29 10.72 -26.78
C ALA A 136 26.78 11.90 -27.63
N GLU A 137 26.24 12.95 -27.01
CA GLU A 137 25.86 14.17 -27.72
C GLU A 137 27.05 15.08 -28.02
N GLU A 138 28.05 15.14 -27.13
CA GLU A 138 29.32 15.85 -27.39
C GLU A 138 30.06 15.23 -28.58
N GLU A 139 30.15 13.89 -28.65
CA GLU A 139 30.79 13.20 -29.76
C GLU A 139 30.05 13.44 -31.09
N LYS A 140 28.72 13.30 -31.09
CA LYS A 140 27.90 13.57 -32.29
C LYS A 140 27.91 15.03 -32.75
N LYS A 141 28.25 15.98 -31.87
CA LYS A 141 28.44 17.38 -32.25
C LYS A 141 29.80 17.61 -32.88
N LYS A 142 30.85 16.98 -32.35
CA LYS A 142 32.19 17.05 -32.94
C LYS A 142 32.21 16.46 -34.35
N ASP A 143 31.59 15.30 -34.54
CA ASP A 143 31.48 14.66 -35.86
C ASP A 143 30.75 15.52 -36.91
N LYS A 144 29.92 16.48 -36.48
CA LYS A 144 29.19 17.41 -37.36
C LYS A 144 29.91 18.75 -37.57
N GLU A 145 30.86 19.10 -36.72
CA GLU A 145 31.70 20.29 -36.86
C GLU A 145 32.97 19.97 -37.67
N ASP A 146 33.35 18.69 -37.73
CA ASP A 146 34.50 18.17 -38.50
C ASP A 146 34.11 17.71 -39.94
N GLU A 147 32.83 17.83 -40.34
CA GLU A 147 32.31 17.71 -41.73
C GLU A 147 32.09 19.08 -42.38
#